data_AF-A0A7S3BMJ4-F1
#
_entry.id   AF-A0A7S3BMJ4-F1
#
_cell.length_a   1.000
_cell.length_b   1.000
_cell.length_c   1.000
_cell.angle_alpha   90.00
_cell.angle_beta   90.00
_cell.angle_gamma   90.00
#
_symmetry.space_group_name_H-M   'P 1'
#
loop_
_entity.id
_entity.type
_entity.pdbx_description
1 polymer ?
#
loop_
_entity_poly.entity_id
_entity_poly.type
_entity_poly.pdbx_seq_one_letter_code
_entity_poly.pdbx_strand_id
1 'polypeptide(L)'
;WHQNARAGRTHFDKWNFIDMVGLVCLFLWIVSRLMWWIALVAWSGLDATTDEYVGWMQPLAKLIWDQRAISSVAIIFAWFSVFQELKQLPNVGPLLTAFLETIFSAEVGIFILLVFGIVIFFAIGCHVGFGGDVAQFSTFFGAYLNVFAAFFGDWDKDALIVSDTHMSEGSPGAIMWLLMAVFGLAMLSNVFIAVIGNTYDELRKNHLKKWETKANKRMSKEVW
;
A
#
# COMPACT_ATOMS: atom_id res chain seq x y z
N TRP A 1 -30.41 -12.46 28.73
CA TRP A 1 -30.23 -11.03 29.06
C TRP A 1 -28.80 -10.61 29.45
N HIS A 2 -27.76 -11.41 29.11
CA HIS A 2 -26.35 -11.05 29.38
C HIS A 2 -25.48 -10.89 28.11
N GLN A 3 -26.09 -10.78 26.92
CA GLN A 3 -25.33 -10.59 25.66
C GLN A 3 -25.09 -9.12 25.27
N ASN A 4 -25.76 -8.14 25.90
CA ASN A 4 -25.66 -6.73 25.49
C ASN A 4 -24.57 -5.91 26.23
N ALA A 5 -23.79 -6.53 27.13
CA ALA A 5 -22.81 -5.80 27.96
C ALA A 5 -21.36 -5.85 27.46
N ARG A 6 -21.10 -6.37 26.25
CA ARG A 6 -19.72 -6.49 25.68
C ARG A 6 -19.46 -5.61 24.46
N ALA A 7 -20.32 -4.65 24.14
CA ALA A 7 -20.07 -3.72 23.02
C ALA A 7 -19.14 -2.55 23.40
N GLY A 8 -18.78 -2.39 24.68
CA GLY A 8 -18.13 -1.17 25.18
C GLY A 8 -16.60 -1.17 25.27
N ARG A 9 -15.89 -2.27 24.98
CA ARG A 9 -14.43 -2.33 25.15
C ARG A 9 -13.75 -3.18 24.08
N THR A 10 -13.63 -2.58 22.88
CA THR A 10 -12.48 -2.59 21.95
C THR A 10 -12.99 -2.05 20.59
N HIS A 11 -13.36 -0.77 20.52
CA HIS A 11 -13.85 -0.17 19.27
C HIS A 11 -12.72 0.02 18.22
N PHE A 12 -11.46 -0.07 18.66
CA PHE A 12 -10.26 -0.08 17.81
C PHE A 12 -9.76 -1.51 17.58
N ASP A 13 -10.59 -2.34 16.94
CA ASP A 13 -10.05 -3.51 16.25
C ASP A 13 -9.48 -3.05 14.89
N LYS A 14 -8.35 -3.61 14.46
CA LYS A 14 -7.67 -3.21 13.21
C LYS A 14 -8.59 -3.32 11.99
N TRP A 15 -9.55 -4.26 12.05
CA TRP A 15 -10.57 -4.50 11.03
C TRP A 15 -11.61 -3.39 10.95
N ASN A 16 -12.09 -2.92 12.11
CA ASN A 16 -13.03 -1.80 12.15
C ASN A 16 -12.43 -0.53 11.55
N PHE A 17 -11.12 -0.31 11.71
CA PHE A 17 -10.45 0.83 11.08
C PHE A 17 -10.42 0.70 9.55
N ILE A 18 -10.09 -0.47 9.02
CA ILE A 18 -10.09 -0.76 7.57
C ILE A 18 -11.49 -0.56 6.99
N ASP A 19 -12.52 -1.11 7.64
CA ASP A 19 -13.92 -0.93 7.22
C ASP A 19 -14.37 0.53 7.30
N MET A 20 -13.97 1.26 8.35
CA MET A 20 -14.26 2.69 8.50
C MET A 20 -13.65 3.51 7.36
N VAL A 21 -12.40 3.23 6.98
CA VAL A 21 -11.75 3.90 5.85
C VAL A 21 -12.50 3.61 4.55
N GLY A 22 -12.86 2.34 4.30
CA GLY A 22 -13.67 1.95 3.14
C GLY A 22 -15.02 2.67 3.08
N LEU A 23 -15.73 2.75 4.20
CA LEU A 23 -17.02 3.45 4.32
C LEU A 23 -16.89 4.95 4.12
N VAL A 24 -15.83 5.58 4.64
CA VAL A 24 -15.55 7.00 4.42
C VAL A 24 -15.27 7.27 2.93
N CYS A 25 -14.48 6.42 2.26
CA CYS A 25 -14.24 6.54 0.83
C CYS A 25 -15.54 6.40 0.02
N LEU A 26 -16.39 5.42 0.35
CA LEU A 26 -17.69 5.25 -0.30
C LEU A 26 -18.61 6.46 -0.05
N PHE A 27 -18.65 6.98 1.16
CA PHE A 27 -19.43 8.17 1.49
C PHE A 27 -18.97 9.39 0.69
N LEU A 28 -17.67 9.65 0.64
CA LEU A 28 -17.09 10.73 -0.17
C LEU A 28 -17.40 10.55 -1.66
N TRP A 29 -17.36 9.31 -2.16
CA TRP A 29 -17.75 9.00 -3.53
C TRP A 29 -19.22 9.31 -3.80
N ILE A 30 -20.14 8.92 -2.92
CA ILE A 30 -21.57 9.21 -3.04
C ILE A 30 -21.83 10.72 -3.05
N VAL A 31 -21.24 11.45 -2.09
CA VAL A 31 -21.40 12.92 -2.00
C VAL A 31 -20.85 13.60 -3.25
N SER A 32 -19.66 13.21 -3.71
CA SER A 32 -19.08 13.71 -4.95
C SER A 32 -19.96 13.42 -6.16
N ARG A 33 -20.55 12.22 -6.24
CA ARG A 33 -21.44 11.83 -7.33
C ARG A 33 -22.74 12.64 -7.35
N LEU A 34 -23.30 12.93 -6.18
CA LEU A 34 -24.49 13.78 -6.03
C LEU A 34 -24.18 15.22 -6.44
N MET A 35 -23.04 15.79 -6.02
CA MET A 35 -22.62 17.13 -6.44
C MET A 35 -22.47 17.22 -7.96
N TRP A 36 -21.84 16.20 -8.58
CA TRP A 36 -21.70 16.14 -10.04
C TRP A 36 -23.06 16.08 -10.74
N TRP A 37 -23.99 15.27 -10.23
CA TRP A 37 -25.34 15.16 -10.78
C TRP A 37 -26.12 16.48 -10.66
N ILE A 38 -26.08 17.14 -9.49
CA ILE A 38 -26.74 18.44 -9.29
C ILE A 38 -26.16 19.48 -10.23
N ALA A 39 -24.84 19.52 -10.39
CA ALA A 39 -24.20 20.40 -11.36
C ALA A 39 -24.73 20.12 -12.77
N LEU A 40 -24.72 18.85 -13.21
CA LEU A 40 -25.23 18.45 -14.54
C LEU A 40 -26.70 18.86 -14.76
N VAL A 41 -27.57 18.70 -13.76
CA VAL A 41 -28.99 19.08 -13.86
C VAL A 41 -29.18 20.61 -13.83
N ALA A 42 -28.34 21.33 -13.09
CA ALA A 42 -28.33 22.79 -13.08
C ALA A 42 -27.81 23.40 -14.39
N TRP A 43 -27.21 22.58 -15.25
CA TRP A 43 -26.74 23.03 -16.55
C TRP A 43 -27.90 23.29 -17.51
N SER A 44 -28.09 24.55 -17.86
CA SER A 44 -29.18 25.00 -18.74
C SER A 44 -28.82 25.01 -20.24
N GLY A 45 -27.93 24.12 -20.69
CA GLY A 45 -27.65 23.94 -22.13
C GLY A 45 -26.92 25.12 -22.79
N LEU A 46 -25.75 25.48 -22.27
CA LEU A 46 -24.83 26.41 -22.95
C LEU A 46 -24.28 25.81 -24.25
N ASP A 47 -24.08 26.66 -25.25
CA ASP A 47 -23.48 26.30 -26.54
C ASP A 47 -22.05 25.77 -26.33
N ALA A 48 -21.75 24.58 -26.87
CA ALA A 48 -20.49 23.86 -26.68
C ALA A 48 -19.27 24.60 -27.28
N THR A 49 -19.50 25.70 -28.01
CA THR A 49 -18.46 26.53 -28.62
C THR A 49 -18.03 27.73 -27.76
N THR A 50 -18.69 27.97 -26.63
CA THR A 50 -18.39 29.12 -25.76
C THR A 50 -17.29 28.82 -24.74
N ASP A 51 -16.48 29.83 -24.39
CA ASP A 51 -15.47 29.71 -23.32
C ASP A 51 -16.10 29.37 -21.95
N GLU A 52 -17.35 29.75 -21.75
CA GLU A 52 -18.15 29.38 -20.58
C GLU A 52 -18.38 27.86 -20.46
N TYR A 53 -18.49 27.16 -21.59
CA TYR A 53 -18.58 25.69 -21.61
C TYR A 53 -17.29 25.04 -21.07
N VAL A 54 -16.12 25.54 -21.49
CA VAL A 54 -14.82 25.00 -21.05
C VAL A 54 -14.62 25.25 -19.55
N GLY A 55 -14.91 26.46 -19.08
CA GLY A 55 -14.77 26.84 -17.67
C GLY A 55 -15.63 26.00 -16.73
N TRP A 56 -16.81 25.57 -17.18
CA TRP A 56 -17.74 24.79 -16.38
C TRP A 56 -17.49 23.27 -16.48
N MET A 57 -17.12 22.76 -17.66
CA MET A 57 -16.87 21.33 -17.89
C MET A 57 -15.51 20.85 -17.37
N GLN A 58 -14.47 21.70 -17.36
CA GLN A 58 -13.13 21.30 -16.91
C GLN A 58 -13.10 20.89 -15.42
N PRO A 59 -13.70 21.63 -14.47
CA PRO A 59 -13.82 21.20 -13.08
C PRO A 59 -14.64 19.91 -12.92
N LEU A 60 -15.70 19.74 -13.71
CA LEU A 60 -16.53 18.54 -13.68
C LEU A 60 -15.79 17.30 -14.20
N ALA A 61 -14.97 17.47 -15.24
CA ALA A 61 -14.11 16.42 -15.74
C ALA A 61 -13.07 16.01 -14.69
N LYS A 62 -12.44 16.97 -14.01
CA LYS A 62 -11.52 16.69 -12.89
C LYS A 62 -12.23 15.94 -11.77
N LEU A 63 -13.45 16.33 -11.41
CA LEU A 63 -14.24 15.66 -10.38
C LEU A 63 -14.51 14.18 -10.73
N ILE A 64 -14.75 13.85 -12.01
CA ILE A 64 -14.89 12.46 -12.46
C ILE A 64 -13.59 11.66 -12.26
N TRP A 65 -12.43 12.25 -12.55
CA TRP A 65 -11.14 11.60 -12.32
C TRP A 65 -10.92 11.31 -10.83
N ASP A 66 -11.20 12.28 -9.97
CA ASP A 66 -11.10 12.12 -8.52
C ASP A 66 -12.11 11.08 -8.01
N GLN A 67 -13.34 11.04 -8.53
CA GLN A 67 -14.34 10.01 -8.21
C GLN A 67 -13.83 8.60 -8.57
N ARG A 68 -13.23 8.43 -9.75
CA ARG A 68 -12.66 7.14 -10.15
C ARG A 68 -11.56 6.70 -9.19
N ALA A 69 -10.66 7.60 -8.81
CA ALA A 69 -9.61 7.32 -7.85
C ALA A 69 -10.15 6.94 -6.46
N ILE A 70 -11.16 7.67 -5.94
CA ILE A 70 -11.77 7.33 -4.65
C ILE A 70 -12.48 5.98 -4.71
N SER A 71 -13.18 5.69 -5.81
CA SER A 71 -13.88 4.40 -5.98
C SER A 71 -12.91 3.22 -6.08
N SER A 72 -11.76 3.37 -6.75
CA SER A 72 -10.77 2.29 -6.84
C SER A 72 -10.20 1.95 -5.47
N VAL A 73 -9.89 2.96 -4.67
CA VAL A 73 -9.45 2.79 -3.27
C VAL A 73 -10.55 2.12 -2.44
N ALA A 74 -11.80 2.58 -2.54
CA ALA A 74 -12.92 1.98 -1.82
C ALA A 74 -13.13 0.49 -2.13
N ILE A 75 -13.02 0.11 -3.42
CA ILE A 75 -13.11 -1.30 -3.85
C ILE A 75 -11.98 -2.13 -3.25
N ILE A 76 -10.75 -1.62 -3.20
CA ILE A 76 -9.62 -2.30 -2.57
C ILE A 76 -9.92 -2.54 -1.08
N PHE A 77 -10.42 -1.54 -0.36
CA PHE A 77 -10.80 -1.70 1.05
C PHE A 77 -11.94 -2.69 1.26
N ALA A 78 -12.95 -2.71 0.38
CA ALA A 78 -14.04 -3.69 0.44
C ALA A 78 -13.53 -5.14 0.28
N TRP A 79 -12.49 -5.37 -0.52
CA TRP A 79 -11.85 -6.68 -0.63
C TRP A 79 -11.16 -7.12 0.67
N PHE A 80 -10.70 -6.20 1.53
CA PHE A 80 -10.15 -6.58 2.82
C PHE A 80 -11.20 -7.20 3.75
N SER A 81 -12.46 -6.76 3.68
CA SER A 81 -13.54 -7.36 4.46
C SER A 81 -13.79 -8.83 4.07
N VAL A 82 -13.50 -9.22 2.81
CA VAL A 82 -13.55 -10.64 2.38
C VAL A 82 -12.53 -11.49 3.16
N PHE A 83 -11.34 -10.96 3.47
CA PHE A 83 -10.37 -11.68 4.29
C PHE A 83 -10.88 -11.95 5.71
N GLN A 84 -11.75 -11.10 6.26
CA GLN A 84 -12.35 -11.33 7.57
C GLN A 84 -13.30 -12.54 7.54
N GLU A 85 -14.08 -12.71 6.48
CA GLU A 85 -14.95 -13.88 6.32
C GLU A 85 -14.12 -15.16 6.09
N LEU A 86 -13.04 -15.08 5.33
CA LEU A 86 -12.13 -16.22 5.09
C LEU A 86 -11.46 -16.74 6.38
N LYS A 87 -11.33 -15.90 7.43
CA LYS A 87 -10.80 -16.35 8.73
C LYS A 87 -11.69 -17.38 9.43
N GLN A 88 -12.97 -17.45 9.08
CA GLN A 88 -13.91 -18.38 9.70
C GLN A 88 -13.75 -19.81 9.17
N LEU A 89 -13.06 -19.99 8.05
CA LEU A 89 -12.82 -21.30 7.45
C LEU A 89 -11.79 -22.11 8.27
N PRO A 90 -12.06 -23.39 8.58
CA PRO A 90 -11.23 -24.18 9.49
C PRO A 90 -9.81 -24.43 8.99
N ASN A 91 -9.60 -24.60 7.68
CA ASN A 91 -8.28 -24.87 7.10
C ASN A 91 -7.52 -23.59 6.72
N VAL A 92 -8.24 -22.54 6.31
CA VAL A 92 -7.65 -21.29 5.79
C VAL A 92 -7.47 -20.26 6.90
N GLY A 93 -8.35 -20.25 7.91
CA GLY A 93 -8.40 -19.22 8.93
C GLY A 93 -7.13 -19.07 9.77
N PRO A 94 -6.55 -20.16 10.32
CA PRO A 94 -5.30 -20.08 11.07
C PRO A 94 -4.12 -19.58 10.21
N LEU A 95 -4.06 -20.02 8.95
CA LEU A 95 -3.03 -19.61 8.00
C LEU A 95 -3.12 -18.12 7.68
N LEU A 96 -4.31 -17.65 7.32
CA LEU A 96 -4.59 -16.26 6.99
C LEU A 96 -4.39 -15.34 8.20
N THR A 97 -4.76 -15.80 9.39
CA THR A 97 -4.54 -15.04 10.63
C THR A 97 -3.06 -14.89 10.94
N ALA A 98 -2.27 -15.97 10.85
CA ALA A 98 -0.82 -15.91 11.03
C ALA A 98 -0.16 -14.99 9.99
N PHE A 99 -0.58 -15.07 8.72
CA PHE A 99 -0.08 -14.20 7.66
C PHE A 99 -0.37 -12.71 7.93
N LEU A 100 -1.62 -12.37 8.27
CA LEU A 100 -2.00 -10.99 8.54
C LEU A 100 -1.31 -10.45 9.80
N GLU A 101 -1.19 -11.24 10.86
CA GLU A 101 -0.43 -10.84 12.05
C GLU A 101 1.06 -10.66 11.76
N THR A 102 1.63 -11.44 10.82
CA THR A 102 3.02 -11.26 10.37
C THR A 102 3.22 -9.91 9.72
N ILE A 103 2.35 -9.53 8.78
CA ILE A 103 2.41 -8.23 8.09
C ILE A 103 2.33 -7.07 9.08
N PHE A 104 1.48 -7.18 10.10
CA PHE A 104 1.31 -6.17 11.13
C PHE A 104 2.20 -6.36 12.36
N SER A 105 3.23 -7.20 12.27
CA SER A 105 4.19 -7.42 13.34
C SER A 105 5.13 -6.21 13.47
N ALA A 106 5.62 -5.96 14.68
CA ALA A 106 6.57 -4.88 14.92
C ALA A 106 7.89 -5.11 14.17
N GLU A 107 8.33 -6.37 14.04
CA GLU A 107 9.55 -6.76 13.34
C GLU A 107 9.48 -6.40 11.85
N VAL A 108 8.38 -6.77 11.18
CA VAL A 108 8.13 -6.39 9.78
C VAL A 108 7.98 -4.87 9.64
N GLY A 109 7.33 -4.20 10.59
CA GLY A 109 7.22 -2.74 10.61
C GLY A 109 8.57 -2.03 10.69
N ILE A 110 9.48 -2.50 11.57
CA ILE A 110 10.85 -1.98 11.68
C ILE A 110 11.63 -2.23 10.39
N PHE A 111 11.51 -3.42 9.80
CA PHE A 111 12.13 -3.72 8.52
C PHE A 111 11.66 -2.78 7.40
N ILE A 112 10.34 -2.56 7.29
CA ILE A 112 9.76 -1.64 6.30
C ILE A 112 10.30 -0.21 6.49
N LEU A 113 10.41 0.24 7.75
CA LEU A 113 10.99 1.56 8.05
C LEU A 113 12.46 1.65 7.61
N LEU A 114 13.26 0.60 7.84
CA LEU A 114 14.64 0.53 7.37
C LEU A 114 14.74 0.57 5.84
N VAL A 115 13.87 -0.17 5.14
CA VAL A 115 13.79 -0.14 3.67
C VAL A 115 13.49 1.29 3.19
N PHE A 116 12.47 1.94 3.74
CA PHE A 116 12.14 3.32 3.34
C PHE A 116 13.27 4.30 3.65
N GLY A 117 13.94 4.16 4.79
CA GLY A 117 15.11 4.98 5.13
C GLY A 117 16.25 4.83 4.12
N ILE A 118 16.56 3.60 3.72
CA ILE A 118 17.60 3.31 2.71
C ILE A 118 17.18 3.85 1.34
N VAL A 119 15.93 3.65 0.93
CA VAL A 119 15.40 4.19 -0.34
C VAL A 119 15.48 5.71 -0.36
N ILE A 120 15.14 6.39 0.73
CA ILE A 120 15.29 7.85 0.84
C ILE A 120 16.76 8.26 0.70
N PHE A 121 17.67 7.55 1.36
CA PHE A 121 19.11 7.83 1.28
C PHE A 121 19.62 7.76 -0.17
N PHE A 122 19.29 6.69 -0.89
CA PHE A 122 19.63 6.55 -2.30
C PHE A 122 18.90 7.57 -3.19
N ALA A 123 17.64 7.88 -2.91
CA ALA A 123 16.87 8.87 -3.66
C ALA A 123 17.46 10.28 -3.57
N ILE A 124 17.95 10.69 -2.39
CA ILE A 124 18.68 11.95 -2.22
C ILE A 124 19.96 11.92 -3.06
N GLY A 125 20.72 10.84 -2.98
CA GLY A 125 21.94 10.65 -3.77
C GLY A 125 21.69 10.75 -5.28
N CYS A 126 20.66 10.07 -5.78
CA CYS A 126 20.31 10.10 -7.20
C CYS A 126 19.75 11.45 -7.65
N HIS A 127 18.93 12.10 -6.83
CA HIS A 127 18.38 13.42 -7.14
C HIS A 127 19.49 14.48 -7.23
N VAL A 128 20.43 14.46 -6.28
CA VAL A 128 21.55 15.41 -6.26
C VAL A 128 22.59 15.10 -7.34
N GLY A 129 22.92 13.82 -7.55
CA GLY A 129 23.96 13.41 -8.49
C GLY A 129 23.52 13.42 -9.96
N PHE A 130 22.27 13.04 -10.24
CA PHE A 130 21.79 12.78 -11.60
C PHE A 130 20.51 13.54 -11.97
N GLY A 131 19.96 14.35 -11.05
CA GLY A 131 18.70 15.05 -11.30
C GLY A 131 18.76 16.13 -12.40
N GLY A 132 19.96 16.61 -12.74
CA GLY A 132 20.17 17.53 -13.85
C GLY A 132 20.13 16.86 -15.23
N ASP A 133 20.57 15.60 -15.31
CA ASP A 133 20.78 14.89 -16.58
C ASP A 133 19.72 13.82 -16.85
N VAL A 134 19.10 13.27 -15.79
CA VAL A 134 18.14 12.17 -15.88
C VAL A 134 16.77 12.64 -15.41
N ALA A 135 15.79 12.66 -16.32
CA ALA A 135 14.44 13.16 -16.04
C ALA A 135 13.74 12.44 -14.87
N GLN A 136 14.00 11.14 -14.70
CA GLN A 136 13.46 10.32 -13.61
C GLN A 136 13.93 10.77 -12.22
N PHE A 137 15.12 11.38 -12.13
CA PHE A 137 15.71 11.90 -10.91
C PHE A 137 15.54 13.42 -10.75
N SER A 138 14.84 14.10 -11.67
CA SER A 138 14.67 15.56 -11.67
C SER A 138 13.88 16.11 -10.48
N THR A 139 13.01 15.30 -9.88
CA THR A 139 12.31 15.64 -8.64
C THR A 139 12.63 14.61 -7.57
N PHE A 140 12.68 15.03 -6.30
CA PHE A 140 12.92 14.11 -5.19
C PHE A 140 11.90 12.97 -5.14
N PHE A 141 10.61 13.26 -5.35
CA PHE A 141 9.57 12.23 -5.36
C PHE A 141 9.72 11.27 -6.55
N GLY A 142 10.09 11.78 -7.73
CA GLY A 142 10.45 10.95 -8.88
C GLY A 142 11.64 10.04 -8.56
N ALA A 143 12.69 10.59 -7.96
CA ALA A 143 13.87 9.80 -7.58
C ALA A 143 13.54 8.72 -6.55
N TYR A 144 12.71 9.04 -5.56
CA TYR A 144 12.22 8.09 -4.57
C TYR A 144 11.46 6.92 -5.20
N LEU A 145 10.51 7.21 -6.10
CA LEU A 145 9.75 6.15 -6.77
C LEU A 145 10.62 5.28 -7.67
N ASN A 146 11.57 5.88 -8.39
CA ASN A 146 12.49 5.14 -9.25
C ASN A 146 13.46 4.27 -8.45
N VAL A 147 14.03 4.78 -7.36
CA VAL A 147 14.89 3.96 -6.47
C VAL A 147 14.09 2.84 -5.82
N PHE A 148 12.85 3.09 -5.41
CA PHE A 148 11.97 2.07 -4.87
C PHE A 148 11.68 0.97 -5.91
N ALA A 149 11.31 1.33 -7.14
CA ALA A 149 11.07 0.39 -8.24
C ALA A 149 12.34 -0.40 -8.61
N ALA A 150 13.49 0.29 -8.63
CA ALA A 150 14.79 -0.32 -8.88
C ALA A 150 15.09 -1.43 -7.88
N PHE A 151 14.81 -1.23 -6.59
CA PHE A 151 14.99 -2.28 -5.58
C PHE A 151 14.20 -3.56 -5.91
N PHE A 152 13.02 -3.44 -6.54
CA PHE A 152 12.22 -4.57 -7.01
C PHE A 152 12.65 -5.17 -8.36
N GLY A 153 13.69 -4.64 -8.99
CA GLY A 153 14.24 -5.16 -10.24
C GLY A 153 14.00 -4.29 -11.47
N ASP A 154 13.31 -3.16 -11.34
CA ASP A 154 13.03 -2.25 -12.46
C ASP A 154 14.18 -1.24 -12.64
N TRP A 155 15.26 -1.70 -13.27
CA TRP A 155 16.50 -0.94 -13.42
C TRP A 155 16.59 -0.24 -14.79
N ASP A 156 16.57 1.09 -14.81
CA ASP A 156 16.99 1.85 -16.00
C ASP A 156 18.51 2.09 -15.97
N LYS A 157 19.27 1.02 -16.25
CA LYS A 157 20.74 1.08 -16.24
C LYS A 157 21.28 2.05 -17.30
N ASP A 158 20.58 2.15 -18.43
CA ASP A 158 21.06 2.88 -19.59
C ASP A 158 20.96 4.39 -19.33
N ALA A 159 19.91 4.85 -18.64
CA ALA A 159 19.79 6.23 -18.21
C ALA A 159 20.94 6.67 -17.27
N LEU A 160 21.32 5.83 -16.31
CA LEU A 160 22.40 6.12 -15.35
C LEU A 160 23.78 6.10 -16.01
N ILE A 161 24.07 5.11 -16.84
CA ILE A 161 25.38 4.94 -17.48
C ILE A 161 25.60 5.98 -18.60
N VAL A 162 24.54 6.39 -19.31
CA VAL A 162 24.65 7.41 -20.37
C VAL A 162 24.82 8.82 -19.78
N SER A 163 24.24 9.10 -18.61
CA SER A 163 24.44 10.39 -17.92
C SER A 163 25.91 10.68 -17.57
N ASP A 164 26.72 9.63 -17.36
CA ASP A 164 28.17 9.75 -17.10
C ASP A 164 28.99 10.24 -18.32
N THR A 165 28.43 10.20 -19.54
CA THR A 165 29.20 10.55 -20.75
C THR A 165 29.64 12.02 -20.82
N HIS A 166 29.11 12.89 -19.95
CA HIS A 166 29.52 14.29 -19.85
C HIS A 166 30.53 14.59 -18.73
N MET A 167 30.76 13.68 -17.78
CA MET A 167 31.66 13.88 -16.64
C MET A 167 32.76 12.80 -16.57
N SER A 168 33.88 13.05 -17.24
CA SER A 168 35.24 12.58 -16.90
C SER A 168 35.42 11.16 -16.35
N GLU A 169 35.84 10.21 -17.19
CA GLU A 169 36.62 8.95 -16.96
C GLU A 169 36.31 8.00 -15.77
N GLY A 170 35.51 8.38 -14.79
CA GLY A 170 34.95 7.52 -13.76
C GLY A 170 33.46 7.39 -14.00
N SER A 171 32.88 6.25 -13.63
CA SER A 171 31.45 6.00 -13.80
C SER A 171 30.66 6.06 -12.48
N PRO A 172 30.48 7.26 -11.85
CA PRO A 172 29.59 7.43 -10.70
C PRO A 172 28.21 6.80 -10.90
N GLY A 173 27.66 6.88 -12.11
CA GLY A 173 26.39 6.25 -12.47
C GLY A 173 26.43 4.72 -12.36
N ALA A 174 27.49 4.08 -12.87
CA ALA A 174 27.67 2.64 -12.75
C ALA A 174 27.91 2.19 -11.29
N ILE A 175 28.65 2.97 -10.51
CA ILE A 175 28.87 2.70 -9.08
C ILE A 175 27.55 2.83 -8.31
N MET A 176 26.78 3.88 -8.57
CA MET A 176 25.46 4.08 -7.94
C MET A 176 24.53 2.93 -8.30
N TRP A 177 24.47 2.54 -9.57
CA TRP A 177 23.69 1.38 -10.03
C TRP A 177 24.10 0.10 -9.31
N LEU A 178 25.41 -0.19 -9.21
CA LEU A 178 25.92 -1.38 -8.54
C LEU A 178 25.55 -1.39 -7.05
N LEU A 179 25.71 -0.25 -6.36
CA LEU A 179 25.34 -0.12 -4.97
C LEU A 179 23.84 -0.34 -4.78
N MET A 180 23.00 0.30 -5.59
CA MET A 180 21.56 0.08 -5.51
C MET A 180 21.20 -1.38 -5.78
N ALA A 181 21.82 -2.03 -6.78
CA ALA A 181 21.57 -3.43 -7.11
C ALA A 181 21.94 -4.38 -5.96
N VAL A 182 23.13 -4.21 -5.38
CA VAL A 182 23.60 -5.04 -4.26
C VAL A 182 22.74 -4.82 -3.02
N PHE A 183 22.47 -3.57 -2.66
CA PHE A 183 21.64 -3.26 -1.48
C PHE A 183 20.18 -3.66 -1.68
N GLY A 184 19.60 -3.41 -2.85
CA GLY A 184 18.24 -3.80 -3.21
C GLY A 184 18.05 -5.31 -3.13
N LEU A 185 18.92 -6.07 -3.81
CA LEU A 185 18.87 -7.55 -3.78
C LEU A 185 19.12 -8.11 -2.37
N ALA A 186 20.09 -7.59 -1.64
CA ALA A 186 20.38 -8.05 -0.28
C ALA A 186 19.20 -7.77 0.67
N MET A 187 18.60 -6.58 0.59
CA MET A 187 17.46 -6.20 1.43
C MET A 187 16.21 -7.01 1.11
N LEU A 188 15.79 -7.07 -0.16
CA LEU A 188 14.54 -7.70 -0.58
C LEU A 188 14.60 -9.23 -0.64
N SER A 189 15.74 -9.82 -1.00
CA SER A 189 15.83 -11.28 -1.10
C SER A 189 16.28 -11.90 0.22
N ASN A 190 17.31 -11.37 0.87
CA ASN A 190 17.89 -12.06 2.02
C ASN A 190 17.25 -11.62 3.33
N VAL A 191 17.18 -10.31 3.58
CA VAL A 191 16.71 -9.80 4.87
C VAL A 191 15.19 -9.88 4.99
N PHE A 192 14.46 -9.48 3.95
CA PHE A 192 12.99 -9.55 3.94
C PHE A 192 12.46 -10.97 4.14
N ILE A 193 12.98 -11.95 3.39
CA ILE A 193 12.56 -13.36 3.49
C ILE A 193 12.90 -13.91 4.88
N ALA A 194 14.07 -13.57 5.43
CA ALA A 194 14.46 -14.01 6.76
C ALA A 194 13.55 -13.44 7.86
N VAL A 195 13.27 -12.12 7.83
CA VAL A 195 12.40 -11.47 8.82
C VAL A 195 10.99 -12.03 8.72
N ILE A 196 10.37 -12.00 7.54
CA ILE A 196 9.00 -12.51 7.36
C ILE A 196 8.91 -13.99 7.68
N GLY A 197 9.87 -14.80 7.23
CA GLY A 197 9.88 -16.25 7.45
C GLY A 197 9.92 -16.59 8.94
N ASN A 198 10.82 -15.96 9.69
CA ASN A 198 10.94 -16.19 11.13
C ASN A 198 9.68 -15.77 11.90
N THR A 199 9.17 -14.55 11.65
CA THR A 199 7.96 -14.06 12.30
C THR A 199 6.74 -14.92 11.94
N TYR A 200 6.62 -15.32 10.67
CA TYR A 200 5.53 -16.18 10.20
C TYR A 200 5.54 -17.55 10.87
N ASP A 201 6.71 -18.20 10.94
CA ASP A 201 6.83 -19.52 11.55
C ASP A 201 6.52 -19.49 13.05
N GLU A 202 6.93 -18.43 13.75
CA GLU A 202 6.60 -18.22 15.16
C GLU A 202 5.10 -18.03 15.36
N LEU A 203 4.48 -17.12 14.61
CA LEU A 203 3.04 -16.84 14.70
C LEU A 203 2.20 -18.05 14.32
N ARG A 204 2.58 -18.78 13.27
CA ARG A 204 1.89 -20.00 12.85
C ARG A 204 1.90 -21.06 13.95
N LYS A 205 3.05 -21.32 14.58
CA LYS A 205 3.14 -22.27 15.70
C LYS A 205 2.26 -21.85 16.89
N ASN A 206 2.23 -20.55 17.18
CA ASN A 206 1.40 -20.02 18.26
C ASN A 206 -0.10 -20.15 17.97
N HIS A 207 -0.54 -19.92 16.74
CA HIS A 207 -1.94 -20.06 16.33
C HIS A 207 -2.41 -21.51 16.29
N LEU A 208 -1.57 -22.44 15.82
CA LEU A 208 -1.89 -23.87 15.83
C LEU A 208 -2.11 -24.38 17.26
N LYS A 209 -1.20 -24.07 18.20
CA LYS A 209 -1.35 -24.45 19.62
C LYS A 209 -2.61 -23.87 20.26
N LYS A 210 -2.92 -22.59 19.98
CA LYS A 210 -4.15 -21.94 20.46
C LYS A 210 -5.41 -22.61 19.90
N TRP A 211 -5.37 -22.99 18.61
CA TRP A 211 -6.47 -23.67 17.96
C TRP A 211 -6.72 -25.06 18.56
N GLU A 212 -5.69 -25.88 18.75
CA GLU A 212 -5.78 -27.20 19.39
C GLU A 212 -6.36 -27.10 20.81
N THR A 213 -5.87 -26.13 21.60
CA THR A 213 -6.37 -25.88 22.96
C THR A 213 -7.86 -25.51 22.95
N LYS A 214 -8.29 -24.68 22.00
CA LYS A 214 -9.69 -24.27 21.85
C LYS A 214 -10.57 -25.42 21.35
N ALA A 215 -10.08 -26.25 20.44
CA ALA A 215 -10.76 -27.44 19.96
C ALA A 215 -10.95 -28.47 21.10
N ASN A 216 -9.89 -28.78 21.84
CA ASN A 216 -9.94 -29.68 23.00
C ASN A 216 -10.93 -29.17 24.06
N LYS A 217 -10.93 -27.87 24.33
CA LYS A 217 -11.88 -27.25 25.27
C LYS A 217 -13.33 -27.37 24.80
N ARG A 218 -13.61 -27.23 23.50
CA ARG A 218 -14.95 -27.42 22.93
C ARG A 218 -15.40 -28.88 23.06
N MET A 219 -14.55 -29.83 22.67
CA MET A 219 -14.84 -31.26 22.79
C MET A 219 -15.12 -31.66 24.25
N SER A 220 -14.32 -31.18 25.20
CA SER A 220 -14.56 -31.46 26.63
C SER A 220 -15.88 -30.90 27.15
N LYS A 221 -16.42 -29.83 26.56
CA LYS A 221 -17.66 -29.20 27.02
C LYS A 221 -18.92 -29.83 26.41
N GLU A 222 -18.78 -30.59 25.33
CA GLU A 222 -19.90 -31.32 24.71
C GLU A 222 -20.04 -32.75 25.26
N VAL A 223 -18.99 -33.27 25.90
CA VAL A 223 -18.97 -34.61 26.51
C VAL A 223 -19.52 -34.62 27.95
N TRP A 224 -19.61 -33.46 28.61
CA TRP A 224 -20.15 -33.27 29.97
C TRP A 224 -21.35 -32.34 29.96
#